data_AF-A0A559MHG8-F1
#
_entry.id   AF-A0A559MHG8-F1
#
_cell.length_a   1.000
_cell.length_b   1.000
_cell.length_c   1.000
_cell.angle_alpha   90.00
_cell.angle_beta   90.00
_cell.angle_gamma   90.00
#
_symmetry.space_group_name_H-M   'P 1'
#
loop_
_entity.id
_entity.type
_entity.pdbx_description
1 polymer ?
#
loop_
_entity_poly.entity_id
_entity_poly.type
_entity_poly.pdbx_seq_one_letter_code
_entity_poly.pdbx_strand_id
1 'polypeptide(L)' 'IAVNFWRLGIEMRPFFNRGSLWAYPLYGGLGGSFGYWLMGVEERQKAILAERRQSLLAKRARRAERAAEEADA' A
#
# COMPACT_ATOMS: atom_id res chain seq x y z
N ILE A 1 -10.72 -6.01 11.86
CA ILE A 1 -11.25 -5.08 12.90
C ILE A 1 -12.11 -3.97 12.28
N ALA A 2 -11.59 -3.16 11.36
CA ALA A 2 -12.31 -2.00 10.78
C ALA A 2 -13.69 -2.31 10.15
N VAL A 3 -13.79 -3.32 9.27
CA VAL A 3 -15.08 -3.72 8.65
C VAL A 3 -16.07 -4.26 9.69
N ASN A 4 -15.57 -4.97 10.70
CA ASN A 4 -16.43 -5.54 11.73
C ASN A 4 -16.90 -4.49 12.75
N PHE A 5 -16.10 -3.44 12.96
CA PHE A 5 -16.46 -2.25 13.73
C PHE A 5 -17.52 -1.41 13.01
N TRP A 6 -17.41 -1.28 11.68
CA TRP A 6 -18.42 -0.64 10.82
C TRP A 6 -19.74 -1.43 10.84
N ARG A 7 -19.68 -2.76 10.71
CA ARG A 7 -20.86 -3.64 10.77
C ARG A 7 -21.63 -3.52 12.09
N LEU A 8 -20.93 -3.46 13.23
CA LEU A 8 -21.54 -3.33 14.57
C LEU A 8 -22.06 -1.92 14.86
N GLY A 9 -21.45 -0.88 14.29
CA GLY A 9 -21.95 0.50 14.37
C GLY A 9 -23.32 0.69 13.71
N ILE A 10 -23.67 -0.15 12.72
CA ILE A 10 -24.97 -0.13 12.04
C ILE A 10 -26.02 -0.98 12.78
N GLU A 11 -25.64 -2.04 13.50
CA GLU A 11 -26.56 -3.05 14.06
C GLU A 11 -26.94 -2.85 15.56
N MET A 12 -26.34 -1.90 16.29
CA MET A 12 -26.64 -1.59 17.72
C MET A 12 -26.80 -2.82 18.65
N ARG A 13 -25.90 -3.83 18.59
CA ARG A 13 -25.88 -4.96 19.55
C ARG A 13 -24.81 -4.79 20.64
N PRO A 14 -25.08 -5.21 21.89
CA PRO A 14 -24.14 -5.05 23.01
C PRO A 14 -22.82 -5.79 22.74
N PHE A 15 -21.71 -5.04 22.81
CA PHE A 15 -20.36 -5.42 22.37
C PHE A 15 -19.69 -6.57 23.15
N PHE A 16 -20.26 -6.99 24.29
CA PHE A 16 -19.64 -7.94 25.22
C PHE A 16 -20.61 -9.07 25.59
N ASN A 17 -20.78 -10.03 24.68
CA ASN A 17 -21.33 -11.34 25.02
C ASN A 17 -20.17 -12.31 25.26
N ARG A 18 -20.15 -13.05 26.39
CA ARG A 18 -19.00 -13.90 26.79
C ARG A 18 -18.62 -14.94 25.74
N GLY A 19 -19.56 -15.36 24.89
CA GLY A 19 -19.29 -16.27 23.76
C GLY A 19 -18.55 -15.64 22.56
N SER A 20 -18.53 -14.32 22.43
CA SER A 20 -17.91 -13.61 21.29
C SER A 20 -16.50 -13.11 21.57
N LEU A 21 -15.96 -13.32 22.78
CA LEU A 21 -14.62 -12.87 23.15
C LEU A 21 -13.51 -13.50 22.31
N TRP A 22 -13.71 -14.73 21.82
CA TRP A 22 -12.79 -15.39 20.89
C TRP A 22 -12.75 -14.76 19.48
N ALA A 23 -13.78 -13.99 19.11
CA ALA A 23 -13.80 -13.31 17.82
C ALA A 23 -12.76 -12.18 17.73
N TYR A 24 -12.42 -11.53 18.86
CA TYR A 24 -11.43 -10.45 18.89
C TYR A 24 -10.02 -10.87 18.41
N PRO A 25 -9.41 -11.97 18.91
CA PRO A 25 -8.14 -12.45 18.37
C PRO A 25 -8.26 -12.92 16.92
N LEU A 26 -9.40 -13.49 16.49
CA LEU A 26 -9.61 -13.86 15.08
C LEU A 26 -9.62 -12.62 14.16
N TYR A 27 -10.36 -11.57 14.53
CA TYR A 27 -10.37 -10.31 13.76
C TYR A 27 -9.05 -9.56 13.84
N GLY A 28 -8.30 -9.71 14.93
CA GLY A 28 -6.94 -9.22 15.08
C GLY A 28 -5.96 -9.97 14.17
N GLY A 29 -6.04 -11.30 14.11
CA GLY A 29 -5.24 -12.12 13.22
C GLY A 29 -5.53 -11.84 11.75
N LEU A 30 -6.82 -11.82 11.36
CA LEU A 30 -7.22 -11.49 9.99
C LEU A 30 -6.82 -10.05 9.61
N GLY A 31 -7.03 -9.09 10.51
CA GLY A 31 -6.64 -7.69 10.29
C GLY A 31 -5.12 -7.50 10.20
N GLY A 32 -4.35 -8.19 11.04
CA GLY A 32 -2.89 -8.17 11.06
C GLY A 32 -2.30 -8.80 9.80
N SER A 33 -2.76 -10.00 9.43
CA SER A 33 -2.33 -10.67 8.19
C SER A 33 -2.68 -9.85 6.95
N PHE A 34 -3.87 -9.27 6.89
CA PHE A 34 -4.27 -8.38 5.80
C PHE A 34 -3.41 -7.11 5.76
N GLY A 35 -3.16 -6.48 6.91
CA GLY A 35 -2.30 -5.29 7.00
C GLY A 35 -0.86 -5.57 6.57
N TYR A 36 -0.29 -6.71 6.98
CA TYR A 36 1.04 -7.14 6.57
C TYR A 36 1.13 -7.40 5.06
N TRP A 37 0.10 -8.03 4.47
CA TRP A 37 0.01 -8.18 3.02
C TRP A 37 -0.06 -6.83 2.30
N LEU A 38 -0.85 -5.88 2.83
CA LEU A 38 -1.01 -4.55 2.24
C LEU A 38 0.31 -3.75 2.24
N MET A 39 1.13 -3.87 3.29
CA MET A 39 2.49 -3.30 3.31
C MET A 39 3.33 -3.82 2.14
N GLY A 40 3.30 -5.13 1.86
CA GLY A 40 4.02 -5.70 0.72
C GLY A 40 3.48 -5.23 -0.63
N VAL A 41 2.18 -4.96 -0.75
CA VAL A 41 1.59 -4.35 -1.96
C VAL A 41 2.10 -2.92 -2.17
N GLU A 42 2.15 -2.12 -1.10
CA GLU A 42 2.65 -0.74 -1.16
C GLU A 42 4.13 -0.69 -1.57
N GLU A 43 4.96 -1.57 -1.01
CA GLU A 43 6.38 -1.69 -1.37
C GLU A 43 6.57 -1.99 -2.87
N ARG A 44 5.78 -2.92 -3.42
CA ARG A 44 5.82 -3.23 -4.86
C ARG A 44 5.46 -2.03 -5.72
N GLN A 45 4.44 -1.26 -5.32
CA GLN A 45 4.04 -0.06 -6.06
C GLN A 45 5.14 0.99 -6.05
N LYS A 46 5.78 1.23 -4.90
CA LYS A 46 6.90 2.17 -4.77
C LYS A 46 8.10 1.73 -5.61
N ALA A 47 8.42 0.44 -5.63
CA ALA A 47 9.51 -0.10 -6.43
C ALA A 47 9.30 0.14 -7.93
N ILE A 48 8.10 -0.17 -8.45
CA ILE A 48 7.75 0.06 -9.86
C ILE A 48 7.83 1.54 -10.21
N LEU A 49 7.35 2.42 -9.32
CA LEU A 49 7.38 3.86 -9.56
C LEU A 49 8.82 4.39 -9.59
N ALA A 50 9.69 3.89 -8.71
CA ALA A 50 11.11 4.25 -8.67
C ALA A 50 11.83 3.80 -9.95
N GLU A 51 11.60 2.58 -10.40
CA GLU A 51 12.18 2.04 -11.64
C GLU A 51 11.76 2.86 -12.86
N ARG A 52 10.46 3.16 -12.98
CA ARG A 52 9.91 4.02 -14.03
C ARG A 52 10.59 5.39 -14.03
N ARG A 53 10.71 6.02 -12.84
CA ARG A 53 11.37 7.33 -12.69
C ARG A 53 12.82 7.29 -13.16
N GLN A 54 13.60 6.27 -12.75
CA GLN A 54 14.98 6.13 -13.17
C GLN A 54 15.10 5.99 -14.69
N SER A 55 14.25 5.17 -15.31
CA SER A 55 14.27 5.00 -16.78
C SER A 55 13.97 6.29 -17.53
N LEU A 56 13.04 7.12 -17.02
CA LEU A 56 12.68 8.40 -17.62
C LEU A 56 13.79 9.44 -17.45
N LEU A 57 14.43 9.49 -16.27
CA LEU A 57 15.55 10.40 -16.03
C LEU A 57 16.76 10.03 -16.90
N ALA A 58 17.09 8.75 -17.04
CA ALA A 58 18.17 8.30 -17.91
C ALA A 58 17.91 8.67 -19.39
N LYS A 59 16.67 8.55 -19.87
CA LYS A 59 16.28 8.99 -21.21
C LYS A 59 16.42 10.51 -21.39
N ARG A 60 16.08 11.30 -20.36
CA ARG A 60 16.23 12.77 -20.39
C ARG A 60 17.69 13.19 -20.37
N ALA A 61 18.54 12.55 -19.55
CA ALA A 61 19.98 12.79 -19.53
C ALA A 61 20.59 12.55 -20.91
N ARG A 62 20.32 11.40 -21.54
CA ARG A 62 20.79 11.10 -22.90
C ARG A 62 20.33 12.09 -23.95
N ARG A 63 19.11 12.65 -23.81
CA ARG A 63 18.63 13.70 -24.72
C ARG A 63 19.37 15.02 -24.49
N ALA A 64 19.64 15.38 -23.24
CA ALA A 64 20.39 16.57 -22.90
C ALA A 64 21.85 16.50 -23.39
N GLU A 65 22.50 15.33 -23.26
CA GLU A 65 23.85 15.08 -23.78
C GLU A 65 23.90 15.29 -25.30
N ARG A 66 22.99 14.67 -26.06
CA ARG A 66 22.92 14.86 -27.52
C ARG A 66 22.64 16.30 -27.92
N ALA A 67 21.74 16.98 -27.19
CA ALA A 67 21.42 18.38 -27.46
C ALA A 67 22.62 19.31 -27.16
N ALA A 68 23.48 18.97 -26.21
CA ALA A 68 24.71 19.70 -25.95
C ALA A 68 25.77 19.44 -27.04
N GLU A 69 25.94 18.17 -27.44
CA GLU A 69 26.84 17.79 -28.56
C GLU A 69 26.44 18.45 -29.89
N GLU A 70 25.14 18.57 -30.18
CA GLU A 70 24.62 19.28 -31.36
C GLU A 70 24.76 20.81 -31.27
N ALA A 71 24.87 21.38 -30.07
CA ALA A 71 25.04 22.82 -29.87
C ALA A 71 26.52 23.27 -29.89
N ASP A 72 27.44 22.36 -29.57
CA ASP A 72 28.89 22.57 -29.60
C ASP A 72 29.54 22.27 -30.96
N ALA A 73 28.78 21.69 -31.91
CA ALA A 73 29.20 21.35 -33.29
C ALA A 73 28.78 22.43 -34.31
#